data_AF-A0A5C6ZC41-F1
#
_entry.id   AF-A0A5C6ZC41-F1
#
_cell.length_a   1.000
_cell.length_b   1.000
_cell.length_c   1.000
_cell.angle_alpha   90.00
_cell.angle_beta   90.00
_cell.angle_gamma   90.00
#
_symmetry.space_group_name_H-M   'P 1'
#
loop_
_entity.id
_entity.type
_entity.pdbx_description
1 polymer ?
#
loop_
_entity_poly.entity_id
_entity_poly.type
_entity_poly.pdbx_seq_one_letter_code
_entity_poly.pdbx_strand_id
1 'polypeptide(L)'
;MKRWLQDLSLSAAVAGFVAVLVGFTSSVAIVFQAAQALGATPAQTSSWIWALGLGMGLTSLGLSLWTRQPVLTAWSTPGAALLAGVSGISMPEAVGAFIVCGALILIAGATRWFERIMDRIPIAIASALLAGVLARFGLDAVLATKTAPALVLTMALVYVAARRFLPRYATPLVLLAGVAVAAAQGRLHLEAVEWGWAMPVWVTPAFSLPALVGVA
;
A
#
# COMPACT_ATOMS: atom_id res chain seq x y z
N MET A 1 -23.69 21.12 17.46
CA MET A 1 -22.32 20.64 17.79
C MET A 1 -22.23 19.26 18.50
N LYS A 2 -23.32 18.53 18.82
CA LYS A 2 -23.28 17.34 19.71
C LYS A 2 -23.49 15.94 19.08
N ARG A 3 -23.64 15.80 17.76
CA ARG A 3 -23.86 14.47 17.11
C ARG A 3 -22.57 13.69 16.82
N TRP A 4 -21.51 14.39 16.43
CA TRP A 4 -20.23 13.79 16.01
C TRP A 4 -19.47 13.06 17.12
N LEU A 5 -19.63 13.52 18.37
CA LEU A 5 -19.07 12.85 19.55
C LEU A 5 -19.85 11.57 19.92
N GLN A 6 -21.09 11.42 19.46
CA GLN A 6 -21.87 10.19 19.66
C GLN A 6 -21.48 9.10 18.65
N ASP A 7 -20.93 9.48 17.49
CA ASP A 7 -20.39 8.56 16.49
C ASP A 7 -19.00 7.99 16.88
N LEU A 8 -18.30 8.66 17.80
CA LEU A 8 -17.04 8.20 18.43
C LEU A 8 -17.30 7.13 19.50
N SER A 9 -17.95 6.03 19.12
CA SER A 9 -18.07 4.86 19.99
C SER A 9 -16.73 4.13 20.10
N LEU A 10 -16.48 3.48 21.24
CA LEU A 10 -15.30 2.62 21.43
C LEU A 10 -15.23 1.54 20.33
N SER A 11 -16.38 0.99 19.92
CA SER A 11 -16.46 0.01 18.83
C SER A 11 -15.98 0.59 17.49
N ALA A 12 -16.35 1.83 17.18
CA ALA A 12 -15.92 2.49 15.95
C ALA A 12 -14.41 2.79 15.97
N ALA A 13 -13.89 3.24 17.11
CA ALA A 13 -12.45 3.46 17.29
C ALA A 13 -11.64 2.17 17.13
N VAL A 14 -12.10 1.07 17.75
CA VAL A 14 -11.46 -0.25 17.63
C VAL A 14 -11.55 -0.78 16.20
N ALA A 15 -12.70 -0.64 15.53
CA ALA A 15 -12.87 -1.07 14.14
C ALA A 15 -11.93 -0.29 13.20
N GLY A 16 -11.84 1.03 13.35
CA GLY A 16 -10.92 1.87 12.58
C GLY A 16 -9.46 1.51 12.84
N PHE A 17 -9.08 1.32 14.11
CA PHE A 17 -7.72 0.89 14.47
C PHE A 17 -7.37 -0.47 13.86
N VAL A 18 -8.26 -1.46 13.97
CA VAL A 18 -8.05 -2.79 13.39
C VAL A 18 -7.97 -2.72 11.86
N ALA A 19 -8.82 -1.91 11.21
CA ALA A 19 -8.76 -1.71 9.76
C ALA A 19 -7.41 -1.13 9.32
N VAL A 20 -6.90 -0.11 10.01
CA VAL A 20 -5.59 0.49 9.71
C VAL A 20 -4.45 -0.51 10.00
N LEU A 21 -4.48 -1.18 11.15
CA LEU A 21 -3.46 -2.16 11.54
C LEU A 21 -3.38 -3.30 10.52
N VAL A 22 -4.52 -3.89 10.15
CA VAL A 22 -4.58 -4.97 9.16
C VAL A 22 -4.18 -4.45 7.78
N GLY A 23 -4.64 -3.26 7.39
CA GLY A 23 -4.28 -2.61 6.13
C GLY A 23 -2.76 -2.42 5.99
N PHE A 24 -2.13 -1.74 6.95
CA PHE A 24 -0.68 -1.50 6.94
C PHE A 24 0.12 -2.80 7.00
N THR A 25 -0.21 -3.72 7.91
CA THR A 25 0.55 -4.98 8.03
C THR A 25 0.46 -5.86 6.79
N SER A 26 -0.58 -5.71 5.96
CA SER A 26 -0.79 -6.55 4.77
C SER A 26 0.01 -6.16 3.55
N SER A 27 0.12 -4.87 3.23
CA SER A 27 0.61 -4.44 1.91
C SER A 27 1.55 -3.24 1.94
N VAL A 28 1.84 -2.67 3.12
CA VAL A 28 2.79 -1.54 3.20
C VAL A 28 4.19 -1.94 2.72
N ALA A 29 4.60 -3.19 2.94
CA ALA A 29 5.89 -3.71 2.48
C ALA A 29 6.06 -3.59 0.95
N ILE A 30 4.96 -3.74 0.20
CA ILE A 30 4.97 -3.58 -1.26
C ILE A 30 5.15 -2.10 -1.63
N VAL A 31 4.54 -1.19 -0.88
CA VAL A 31 4.72 0.26 -1.07
C VAL A 31 6.18 0.67 -0.80
N PHE A 32 6.82 0.10 0.23
CA PHE A 32 8.25 0.30 0.47
C PHE A 32 9.12 -0.22 -0.69
N GLN A 33 8.81 -1.40 -1.23
CA GLN A 33 9.52 -1.94 -2.39
C GLN A 33 9.32 -1.05 -3.63
N ALA A 34 8.11 -0.54 -3.86
CA ALA A 34 7.83 0.40 -4.93
C ALA A 34 8.65 1.69 -4.81
N ALA A 35 8.74 2.25 -3.59
CA ALA A 35 9.56 3.43 -3.33
C ALA A 35 11.04 3.15 -3.62
N GLN A 36 11.56 2.00 -3.19
CA GLN A 36 12.95 1.61 -3.47
C GLN A 36 13.21 1.40 -4.97
N ALA A 37 12.29 0.78 -5.70
CA ALA A 37 12.39 0.58 -7.15
C ALA A 37 12.49 1.91 -7.92
N LEU A 38 11.85 2.96 -7.40
CA LEU A 38 11.91 4.33 -7.95
C LEU A 38 13.13 5.14 -7.47
N GLY A 39 14.03 4.54 -6.67
CA GLY A 39 15.21 5.20 -6.13
C GLY A 39 14.91 6.21 -5.02
N ALA A 40 13.82 6.01 -4.26
CA ALA A 40 13.47 6.89 -3.15
C ALA A 40 14.57 6.92 -2.08
N THR A 41 14.89 8.12 -1.59
CA THR A 41 15.66 8.24 -0.34
C THR A 41 14.82 7.82 0.86
N PRO A 42 15.43 7.49 2.03
CA PRO A 42 14.68 7.21 3.26
C PRO A 42 13.73 8.36 3.65
N ALA A 43 14.19 9.61 3.48
CA ALA A 43 13.37 10.79 3.73
C ALA A 43 12.15 10.87 2.79
N GLN A 44 12.34 10.64 1.49
CA GLN A 44 11.24 10.60 0.52
C GLN A 44 10.26 9.46 0.80
N THR A 45 10.77 8.28 1.18
CA THR A 45 9.93 7.13 1.55
C THR A 45 9.07 7.45 2.76
N SER A 46 9.64 8.08 3.79
CA SER A 46 8.90 8.53 4.98
C SER A 46 7.82 9.57 4.62
N SER A 47 8.17 10.53 3.77
CA SER A 47 7.26 11.56 3.26
C SER A 47 6.12 10.96 2.43
N TRP A 48 6.40 9.92 1.64
CA TRP A 48 5.40 9.25 0.82
C TRP A 48 4.40 8.48 1.69
N ILE A 49 4.86 7.69 2.66
CA ILE A 49 3.97 7.00 3.61
C ILE A 49 3.14 8.01 4.42
N TRP A 50 3.74 9.13 4.83
CA TRP A 50 3.04 10.24 5.48
C TRP A 50 1.93 10.81 4.59
N ALA A 51 2.24 11.10 3.32
CA ALA A 51 1.28 11.65 2.36
C ALA A 51 0.14 10.65 2.05
N LEU A 52 0.44 9.35 1.92
CA LEU A 52 -0.57 8.30 1.73
C LEU A 52 -1.48 8.18 2.95
N GLY A 53 -0.89 8.15 4.16
CA GLY A 53 -1.64 8.05 5.41
C GLY A 53 -2.59 9.22 5.60
N LEU A 54 -2.11 10.46 5.38
CA LEU A 54 -2.96 11.65 5.43
C LEU A 54 -3.98 11.68 4.30
N GLY A 55 -3.59 11.36 3.06
CA GLY A 55 -4.48 11.35 1.91
C GLY A 55 -5.64 10.39 2.09
N MET A 56 -5.37 9.17 2.54
CA MET A 56 -6.40 8.18 2.84
C MET A 56 -7.22 8.55 4.07
N GLY A 57 -6.58 9.03 5.13
CA GLY A 57 -7.28 9.43 6.35
C GLY A 57 -8.26 10.57 6.10
N LEU A 58 -7.81 11.62 5.41
CA LEU A 58 -8.61 12.80 5.10
C LEU A 58 -9.72 12.48 4.11
N THR A 59 -9.46 11.68 3.08
CA THR A 59 -10.51 11.32 2.10
C THR A 59 -11.52 10.32 2.68
N SER A 60 -11.08 9.32 3.44
CA SER A 60 -11.99 8.41 4.18
C SER A 60 -12.88 9.19 5.14
N LEU A 61 -12.30 10.11 5.91
CA LEU A 61 -13.05 10.97 6.82
C LEU A 61 -14.02 11.86 6.05
N GLY A 62 -13.52 12.65 5.09
CA GLY A 62 -14.34 13.59 4.31
C GLY A 62 -15.51 12.92 3.59
N LEU A 63 -15.24 11.80 2.89
CA LEU A 63 -16.29 11.04 2.20
C LEU A 63 -17.27 10.41 3.18
N SER A 64 -16.80 9.81 4.28
CA SER A 64 -17.70 9.19 5.25
C SER A 64 -18.67 10.18 5.87
N LEU A 65 -18.20 11.41 6.11
CA LEU A 65 -19.03 12.48 6.68
C LEU A 65 -20.01 13.05 5.67
N TRP A 66 -19.59 13.15 4.41
CA TRP A 66 -20.44 13.66 3.33
C TRP A 66 -21.53 12.67 2.95
N THR A 67 -21.17 11.40 2.74
CA THR A 67 -22.12 10.33 2.34
C THR A 67 -22.88 9.72 3.52
N ARG A 68 -22.43 9.98 4.75
CA ARG A 68 -22.92 9.33 5.98
C ARG A 68 -22.84 7.80 5.93
N GLN A 69 -21.82 7.28 5.25
CA GLN A 69 -21.51 5.86 5.14
C GLN A 69 -20.08 5.60 5.59
N PRO A 70 -19.72 4.42 6.11
CA PRO A 70 -18.35 4.09 6.48
C PRO A 70 -17.49 3.86 5.23
N VAL A 71 -16.97 4.94 4.64
CA VAL A 71 -16.13 4.92 3.44
C VAL A 71 -14.66 4.80 3.84
N LEU A 72 -14.00 3.76 3.35
CA LEU A 72 -12.57 3.56 3.51
C LEU A 72 -11.88 3.68 2.14
N THR A 73 -11.06 4.72 1.99
CA THR A 73 -10.18 4.86 0.83
C THR A 73 -8.86 4.18 1.12
N ALA A 74 -8.33 3.43 0.17
CA ALA A 74 -7.05 2.72 0.28
C ALA A 74 -6.14 3.01 -0.91
N TRP A 75 -4.85 2.69 -0.76
CA TRP A 75 -3.91 2.66 -1.89
C TRP A 75 -4.22 1.50 -2.84
N SER A 76 -3.75 1.60 -4.08
CA SER A 76 -3.80 0.50 -5.04
C SER A 76 -2.67 -0.50 -4.75
N THR A 77 -2.99 -1.63 -4.10
CA THR A 77 -2.01 -2.70 -3.88
C THR A 77 -1.46 -3.28 -5.18
N PRO A 78 -2.28 -3.57 -6.22
CA PRO A 78 -1.77 -3.99 -7.52
C PRO A 78 -0.93 -2.91 -8.21
N GLY A 79 -1.25 -1.62 -8.01
CA GLY A 79 -0.44 -0.51 -8.53
C GLY A 79 0.92 -0.41 -7.87
N ALA A 80 1.00 -0.52 -6.54
CA ALA A 80 2.27 -0.57 -5.82
C ALA A 80 3.09 -1.80 -6.24
N ALA A 81 2.43 -2.94 -6.45
CA ALA A 81 3.05 -4.15 -6.95
C ALA A 81 3.67 -3.94 -8.34
N LEU A 82 2.93 -3.34 -9.28
CA LEU A 82 3.44 -2.98 -10.60
C LEU A 82 4.68 -2.09 -10.49
N LEU A 83 4.63 -1.03 -9.68
CA LEU A 83 5.71 -0.06 -9.49
C LEU A 83 6.98 -0.68 -8.93
N ALA A 84 6.86 -1.63 -8.00
CA ALA A 84 8.01 -2.36 -7.47
C ALA A 84 8.75 -3.19 -8.53
N GLY A 85 8.07 -3.54 -9.64
CA GLY A 85 8.65 -4.25 -10.78
C GLY A 85 9.17 -3.34 -11.91
N VAL A 86 8.98 -2.02 -11.80
CA VAL A 86 9.45 -1.06 -12.80
C VAL A 86 10.94 -0.81 -12.62
N SER A 87 11.66 -0.63 -13.74
CA SER A 87 13.07 -0.25 -13.76
C SER A 87 13.29 0.96 -14.66
N GLY A 88 14.20 1.86 -14.27
CA GLY A 88 14.59 3.01 -15.09
C GLY A 88 13.63 4.19 -15.05
N ILE A 89 12.65 4.19 -14.13
CA ILE A 89 11.78 5.34 -13.85
C ILE A 89 12.22 5.95 -12.52
N SER A 90 12.47 7.26 -12.53
CA SER A 90 12.89 8.01 -11.33
C SER A 90 11.69 8.47 -10.50
N MET A 91 11.92 8.77 -9.22
CA MET A 91 10.90 9.33 -8.33
C MET A 91 10.19 10.59 -8.91
N PRO A 92 10.90 11.61 -9.47
CA PRO A 92 10.25 12.75 -10.12
C PRO A 92 9.27 12.35 -11.24
N GLU A 93 9.64 11.37 -12.06
CA GLU A 93 8.80 10.89 -13.16
C GLU A 93 7.56 10.15 -12.66
N ALA A 94 7.72 9.33 -11.62
CA ALA A 94 6.60 8.67 -10.96
C ALA A 94 5.63 9.68 -10.33
N VAL A 95 6.14 10.74 -9.68
CA VAL A 95 5.29 11.82 -9.15
C VAL A 95 4.52 12.53 -10.27
N GLY A 96 5.18 12.83 -11.39
CA GLY A 96 4.52 13.38 -12.57
C GLY A 96 3.41 12.46 -13.10
N ALA A 97 3.70 11.16 -13.22
CA ALA A 97 2.72 10.16 -13.64
C ALA A 97 1.53 10.04 -12.67
N PHE A 98 1.77 10.06 -11.35
CA PHE A 98 0.68 10.04 -10.36
C PHE A 98 -0.21 11.29 -10.42
N ILE A 99 0.37 12.47 -10.67
CA ILE A 99 -0.42 13.70 -10.86
C ILE A 99 -1.34 13.55 -12.09
N VAL A 100 -0.79 13.05 -13.20
CA VAL A 100 -1.59 12.80 -14.42
C VAL A 100 -2.67 11.74 -14.17
N CYS A 101 -2.31 10.61 -13.55
CA CYS A 101 -3.25 9.55 -13.17
C CYS A 101 -4.39 10.10 -12.29
N GLY A 102 -4.07 10.89 -11.27
CA GLY A 102 -5.06 11.53 -10.40
C GLY A 102 -5.98 12.50 -11.16
N ALA A 103 -5.44 13.29 -12.08
CA ALA A 103 -6.24 14.15 -12.94
C ALA A 103 -7.16 13.35 -13.87
N LEU A 104 -6.67 12.26 -14.46
CA LEU A 104 -7.46 11.36 -15.30
C LEU A 104 -8.58 10.70 -14.51
N ILE A 105 -8.31 10.22 -13.29
CA ILE A 105 -9.32 9.66 -12.39
C ILE A 105 -10.39 10.71 -12.05
N LEU A 106 -9.99 11.96 -11.79
CA LEU A 106 -10.93 13.04 -11.50
C LEU A 106 -11.82 13.36 -12.71
N ILE A 107 -11.23 13.47 -13.90
CA ILE A 107 -11.97 13.72 -15.15
C ILE A 107 -12.92 12.56 -15.45
N ALA A 108 -12.46 11.32 -15.28
CA ALA A 108 -13.26 10.11 -15.45
C ALA A 108 -14.47 10.09 -14.48
N GLY A 109 -14.23 10.42 -13.20
CA GLY A 109 -15.29 10.52 -12.20
C GLY A 109 -16.30 11.63 -12.48
N ALA A 110 -15.86 12.80 -12.94
CA ALA A 110 -16.72 13.93 -13.25
C ALA A 110 -17.59 13.71 -14.49
N THR A 111 -17.07 13.01 -15.50
CA THR A 111 -17.76 12.83 -16.80
C THR A 111 -18.75 11.67 -16.82
N ARG A 112 -18.73 10.74 -15.83
CA ARG A 112 -19.50 9.47 -15.80
C ARG A 112 -19.37 8.59 -17.06
N TRP A 113 -18.57 9.01 -18.03
CA TRP A 113 -18.32 8.30 -19.29
C TRP A 113 -17.47 7.05 -19.05
N PHE A 114 -16.58 7.11 -18.07
CA PHE A 114 -15.71 5.99 -17.73
C PHE A 114 -16.48 4.78 -17.19
N GLU A 115 -17.54 5.00 -16.41
CA GLU A 115 -18.43 3.93 -15.92
C GLU A 115 -18.97 3.09 -17.11
N ARG A 116 -19.43 3.75 -18.18
CA ARG A 116 -19.91 3.09 -19.41
C ARG A 116 -18.83 2.35 -20.19
N ILE A 117 -17.56 2.75 -20.06
CA ILE A 117 -16.43 2.11 -20.75
C ILE A 117 -15.91 0.94 -19.91
N MET A 118 -15.84 1.10 -18.59
CA MET A 118 -15.45 0.04 -17.66
C MET A 118 -16.40 -1.16 -17.74
N ASP A 119 -17.71 -0.92 -17.90
CA ASP A 119 -18.70 -1.99 -18.12
C ASP A 119 -18.44 -2.83 -19.38
N ARG A 120 -17.60 -2.35 -20.31
CA ARG A 120 -17.19 -3.10 -21.50
C ARG A 120 -15.91 -3.90 -21.32
N ILE A 121 -15.14 -3.64 -20.26
CA ILE A 121 -13.92 -4.42 -19.99
C ILE A 121 -14.34 -5.74 -19.35
N PRO A 122 -14.10 -6.90 -20.00
CA PRO A 122 -14.46 -8.17 -19.42
C PRO A 122 -13.71 -8.38 -18.09
N ILE A 123 -14.44 -8.78 -17.04
CA ILE A 123 -13.85 -9.05 -15.72
C ILE A 123 -12.69 -10.06 -15.78
N ALA A 124 -12.70 -10.95 -16.78
CA ALA A 124 -11.62 -11.88 -17.07
C ALA A 124 -10.29 -11.17 -17.37
N ILE A 125 -10.29 -10.06 -18.13
CA ILE A 125 -9.08 -9.31 -18.45
C ILE A 125 -8.55 -8.60 -17.20
N ALA A 126 -9.43 -7.93 -16.44
CA ALA A 126 -9.05 -7.28 -15.19
C ALA A 126 -8.48 -8.29 -14.17
N SER A 127 -9.10 -9.46 -14.05
CA SER A 127 -8.62 -10.54 -13.17
C SER A 127 -7.30 -11.14 -13.65
N ALA A 128 -7.11 -11.29 -14.96
CA ALA A 128 -5.84 -11.77 -15.54
C ALA A 128 -4.70 -10.78 -15.31
N LEU A 129 -4.95 -9.47 -15.41
CA LEU A 129 -3.97 -8.43 -15.09
C LEU A 129 -3.57 -8.48 -13.61
N LEU A 130 -4.55 -8.54 -12.71
CA LEU A 130 -4.31 -8.68 -11.27
C LEU A 130 -3.53 -9.96 -10.96
N ALA A 131 -3.91 -11.09 -11.57
CA ALA A 131 -3.23 -12.37 -11.41
C ALA A 131 -1.78 -12.31 -11.90
N GLY A 132 -1.51 -11.69 -13.06
CA GLY A 132 -0.16 -11.54 -13.59
C GLY A 132 0.76 -10.75 -12.65
N VAL A 133 0.27 -9.61 -12.14
CA VAL A 133 1.02 -8.79 -11.18
C VAL A 133 1.25 -9.54 -9.87
N LEU A 134 0.22 -10.15 -9.29
CA LEU A 134 0.33 -10.87 -8.02
C LEU A 134 1.12 -12.19 -8.13
N ALA A 135 1.08 -12.87 -9.27
CA ALA A 135 1.83 -14.10 -9.49
C ALA A 135 3.33 -13.85 -9.39
N ARG A 136 3.83 -12.74 -9.93
CA ARG A 136 5.25 -12.38 -9.81
C ARG A 136 5.66 -12.18 -8.36
N PHE A 137 4.85 -11.48 -7.57
CA PHE A 137 5.06 -11.35 -6.12
C PHE A 137 5.09 -12.70 -5.40
N GLY A 138 4.16 -13.59 -5.73
CA GLY A 138 4.14 -14.95 -5.17
C GLY A 138 5.40 -15.73 -5.50
N LEU A 139 5.88 -15.63 -6.75
CA LEU A 139 7.12 -16.27 -7.19
C LEU A 139 8.34 -15.70 -6.48
N ASP A 140 8.45 -14.37 -6.36
CA ASP A 140 9.57 -13.70 -5.68
C ASP A 140 9.62 -14.09 -4.19
N ALA A 141 8.46 -14.22 -3.54
CA ALA A 141 8.38 -14.71 -2.16
C ALA A 141 8.89 -16.16 -2.02
N VAL A 142 8.56 -17.05 -2.97
CA VAL A 142 9.08 -18.42 -2.98
C VAL A 142 10.58 -18.44 -3.27
N LEU A 143 11.05 -17.62 -4.20
CA LEU A 143 12.48 -17.51 -4.54
C LEU A 143 13.31 -16.97 -3.36
N ALA A 144 12.76 -16.11 -2.52
CA ALA A 144 13.39 -15.64 -1.28
C ALA A 144 13.70 -16.78 -0.29
N THR A 145 13.03 -17.94 -0.41
CA THR A 145 13.36 -19.13 0.40
C THR A 145 14.79 -19.61 0.15
N LYS A 146 15.36 -19.37 -1.04
CA LYS A 146 16.75 -19.76 -1.34
C LYS A 146 17.77 -18.99 -0.51
N THR A 147 17.49 -17.74 -0.17
CA THR A 147 18.41 -16.85 0.55
C THR A 147 18.07 -16.70 2.03
N ALA A 148 16.81 -16.89 2.42
CA ALA A 148 16.34 -16.75 3.79
C ALA A 148 15.30 -17.84 4.18
N PRO A 149 15.65 -19.13 4.11
CA PRO A 149 14.70 -20.23 4.30
C PRO A 149 14.02 -20.21 5.67
N ALA A 150 14.79 -20.00 6.74
CA ALA A 150 14.26 -19.95 8.10
C ALA A 150 13.22 -18.83 8.29
N LEU A 151 13.45 -17.66 7.68
CA LEU A 151 12.54 -16.52 7.75
C LEU A 151 11.23 -16.82 7.02
N VAL A 152 11.32 -17.24 5.75
CA VAL A 152 10.16 -17.48 4.89
C VAL A 152 9.31 -18.63 5.43
N LEU A 153 9.94 -19.74 5.84
CA LEU A 153 9.22 -20.91 6.37
C LEU A 153 8.53 -20.59 7.71
N THR A 154 9.19 -19.85 8.60
CA THR A 154 8.58 -19.43 9.88
C THR A 154 7.37 -18.54 9.63
N MET A 155 7.50 -17.54 8.75
CA MET A 155 6.39 -16.66 8.37
C MET A 155 5.24 -17.44 7.75
N ALA A 156 5.51 -18.42 6.88
CA ALA A 156 4.49 -19.27 6.27
C ALA A 156 3.77 -20.16 7.30
N LEU A 157 4.50 -20.80 8.20
CA LEU A 157 3.93 -21.65 9.26
C LEU A 157 3.05 -20.83 10.21
N VAL A 158 3.53 -19.66 10.65
CA VAL A 158 2.76 -18.74 11.49
C VAL A 158 1.51 -18.26 10.77
N TYR A 159 1.61 -17.95 9.47
CA TYR A 159 0.45 -17.57 8.66
C TYR A 159 -0.61 -18.67 8.63
N VAL A 160 -0.22 -19.91 8.33
CA VAL A 160 -1.16 -21.04 8.22
C VAL A 160 -1.82 -21.33 9.57
N ALA A 161 -1.04 -21.37 10.66
CA ALA A 161 -1.57 -21.57 12.00
C ALA A 161 -2.50 -20.43 12.43
N ALA A 162 -2.07 -19.18 12.25
CA ALA A 162 -2.86 -18.02 12.64
C ALA A 162 -4.13 -17.88 11.77
N ARG A 163 -4.09 -18.22 10.49
CA ARG A 163 -5.28 -18.24 9.63
C ARG A 163 -6.33 -19.24 10.14
N ARG A 164 -5.90 -20.35 10.77
CA ARG A 164 -6.79 -21.37 11.33
C ARG A 164 -7.40 -20.99 12.68
N PHE A 165 -6.62 -20.35 13.56
CA PHE A 165 -7.02 -20.08 14.96
C PHE A 165 -7.43 -18.63 15.21
N LEU A 166 -6.77 -17.67 14.55
CA LEU A 166 -6.89 -16.23 14.78
C LEU A 166 -6.88 -15.47 13.42
N PRO A 167 -7.82 -15.72 12.50
CA PRO A 167 -7.77 -15.19 11.13
C PRO A 167 -7.66 -13.66 11.05
N ARG A 168 -8.25 -12.96 12.03
CA ARG A 168 -8.16 -11.49 12.16
C ARG A 168 -6.74 -10.99 12.44
N TYR A 169 -5.88 -11.80 13.06
CA TYR A 169 -4.53 -11.44 13.48
C TYR A 169 -3.43 -12.16 12.68
N ALA A 170 -3.80 -12.92 11.63
CA ALA A 170 -2.84 -13.70 10.86
C ALA A 170 -1.69 -12.84 10.32
N THR A 171 -2.00 -11.74 9.65
CA THR A 171 -0.97 -10.86 9.07
C THR A 171 -0.10 -10.16 10.12
N PRO A 172 -0.66 -9.53 11.19
CA PRO A 172 0.17 -9.01 12.28
C PRO A 172 1.08 -10.06 12.94
N LEU A 173 0.59 -11.27 13.17
CA LEU A 173 1.39 -12.34 13.78
C LEU A 173 2.54 -12.79 12.88
N VAL A 174 2.32 -12.85 11.56
CA VAL A 174 3.37 -13.14 10.59
C VAL A 174 4.46 -12.07 10.60
N LEU A 175 4.07 -10.79 10.65
CA LEU A 175 5.02 -9.69 10.76
C LEU A 175 5.85 -9.80 12.04
N LEU A 176 5.21 -10.04 13.19
CA LEU A 176 5.90 -10.21 14.46
C LEU A 176 6.89 -11.38 14.44
N ALA A 177 6.49 -12.52 13.87
CA ALA A 177 7.36 -13.66 13.70
C ALA A 177 8.55 -13.35 12.78
N GLY A 178 8.31 -12.66 11.66
CA GLY A 178 9.37 -12.22 10.75
C GLY A 178 10.37 -11.29 11.41
N VAL A 179 9.89 -10.30 12.17
CA VAL A 179 10.74 -9.37 12.95
C VAL A 179 11.55 -10.13 14.00
N ALA A 180 10.93 -11.06 14.73
CA ALA A 180 11.63 -11.86 15.75
C ALA A 180 12.74 -12.73 15.14
N VAL A 181 12.49 -13.37 14.00
CA VAL A 181 13.52 -14.16 13.30
C VAL A 181 14.63 -13.24 12.75
N ALA A 182 14.27 -12.10 12.16
CA ALA A 182 15.26 -11.13 11.68
C ALA A 182 16.13 -10.58 12.82
N ALA A 183 15.54 -10.33 13.99
CA ALA A 183 16.25 -9.93 15.20
C ALA A 183 17.24 -11.01 15.66
N ALA A 184 16.78 -12.25 15.75
CA ALA A 184 17.60 -13.39 16.15
C ALA A 184 18.77 -13.64 15.17
N GLN A 185 18.60 -13.27 13.89
CA GLN A 185 19.63 -13.36 12.87
C GLN A 185 20.56 -12.13 12.80
N GLY A 186 20.37 -11.12 13.66
CA GLY A 186 21.17 -9.89 13.64
C GLY A 186 20.95 -9.02 12.40
N ARG A 187 19.83 -9.20 11.68
CA ARG A 187 19.50 -8.47 10.44
C ARG A 187 18.80 -7.13 10.69
N LEU A 188 18.55 -6.79 11.96
CA LEU A 188 17.93 -5.53 12.32
C LEU A 188 19.00 -4.44 12.47
N HIS A 189 19.08 -3.57 11.48
CA HIS A 189 19.94 -2.38 11.52
C HIS A 189 19.26 -1.25 12.32
N LEU A 190 19.12 -1.45 13.64
CA LEU A 190 18.47 -0.48 14.53
C LEU A 190 19.27 0.82 14.70
N GLU A 191 20.57 0.80 14.38
CA GLU A 191 21.46 1.96 14.45
C GLU A 191 21.11 3.05 13.43
N ALA A 192 20.43 2.68 12.34
CA ALA A 192 19.96 3.62 11.32
C ALA A 192 18.57 4.21 11.63
N VAL A 193 17.96 3.85 12.77
CA VAL A 193 16.65 4.35 13.17
C VAL A 193 16.81 5.70 13.86
N GLU A 194 16.68 6.76 13.08
CA GLU A 194 16.60 8.12 13.61
C GLU A 194 15.18 8.41 14.09
N TRP A 195 15.05 8.83 15.35
CA TRP A 195 13.77 9.31 15.90
C TRP A 195 13.49 10.70 15.36
N GLY A 196 12.55 10.78 14.42
CA GLY A 196 12.13 12.04 13.81
C GLY A 196 10.67 11.98 13.40
N TRP A 197 10.07 13.15 13.27
CA TRP A 197 8.76 13.27 12.64
C TRP A 197 8.91 13.11 11.13
N ALA A 198 8.07 12.28 10.51
CA ALA A 198 7.98 12.25 9.05
C ALA A 198 7.50 13.62 8.56
N MET A 199 8.36 14.30 7.81
CA MET A 199 8.08 15.61 7.23
C MET A 199 7.86 15.48 5.73
N PRO A 200 6.99 16.31 5.13
CA PRO A 200 6.83 16.33 3.69
C PRO A 200 8.13 16.77 3.03
N VAL A 201 8.66 15.92 2.14
CA VAL A 201 9.80 16.21 1.29
C VAL A 201 9.27 16.52 -0.10
N TRP A 202 9.57 17.73 -0.57
CA TRP A 202 9.17 18.13 -1.92
C TRP A 202 9.94 17.34 -2.97
N VAL A 203 9.21 16.79 -3.94
CA VAL A 203 9.77 16.19 -5.15
C VAL A 203 9.18 16.93 -6.35
N THR A 204 10.02 17.67 -7.06
CA THR A 204 9.59 18.36 -8.29
C THR A 204 9.21 17.33 -9.34
N PRO A 205 7.98 17.36 -9.90
CA PRO A 205 7.54 16.38 -10.88
C PRO A 205 8.31 16.54 -12.20
N ALA A 206 8.66 15.42 -12.81
CA ALA A 206 9.13 15.34 -14.19
C ALA A 206 8.08 14.59 -15.02
N PHE A 207 7.89 15.00 -16.27
CA PHE A 207 6.94 14.34 -17.17
C PHE A 207 7.71 13.68 -18.29
N SER A 208 7.64 12.35 -18.36
CA SER A 208 8.24 11.57 -19.43
C SER A 208 7.20 10.63 -20.03
N LEU A 209 7.23 10.47 -21.36
CA LEU A 209 6.30 9.58 -22.06
C LEU A 209 6.36 8.14 -21.53
N PRO A 210 7.54 7.54 -21.23
CA PRO A 210 7.60 6.20 -20.66
C PRO A 210 6.88 6.09 -19.31
N ALA A 211 7.02 7.09 -18.43
CA ALA A 211 6.32 7.11 -17.15
C ALA A 211 4.82 7.36 -17.32
N LEU A 212 4.41 8.24 -18.23
CA LEU A 212 3.00 8.49 -18.48
C LEU A 212 2.28 7.29 -19.08
N VAL A 213 2.93 6.49 -19.91
CA VAL A 213 2.31 5.29 -20.51
C VAL A 213 2.43 4.06 -19.61
N GLY A 214 3.53 3.93 -18.86
CA GLY A 214 3.81 2.76 -18.04
C GLY A 214 3.29 2.84 -16.60
N VAL A 215 3.04 4.05 -16.08
CA VAL A 215 2.70 4.29 -14.67
C VAL A 215 1.35 4.99 -14.47
N ALA A 216 0.96 5.95 -15.33
CA ALA A 216 -0.28 6.72 -15.19
C ALA A 216 -1.51 5.98 -15.72
#